data_AF-A0A182GQZ5-F1
#
_entry.id   AF-A0A182GQZ5-F1
#
_cell.length_a   1.000
_cell.length_b   1.000
_cell.length_c   1.000
_cell.angle_alpha   90.00
_cell.angle_beta   90.00
_cell.angle_gamma   90.00
#
_symmetry.space_group_name_H-M   'P 1'
#
loop_
_entity.id
_entity.type
_entity.pdbx_description
1 polymer ?
#
loop_
_entity_poly.entity_id
_entity_poly.type
_entity_poly.pdbx_seq_one_letter_code
_entity_poly.pdbx_strand_id
1 'polypeptide(L)'
;MAVARLVVVLGILVVFASSLEARPESEPTSALETAEFMKDVKQECRNTTGDDRAFKDLVAIMNSDTPRCFMQHVNMSYLQTPIDKLSSLEQTKLLGGICGQLEKAVVCIDPVVEAIKPCMDDEDDMQILTKIVDSIPDAIKMICNNSGAMLLELREPLSRSCAVELAPAIDDCMDVLSNSTMTMDLKNYSVTECNEISKMRDCLERKIRDCGALTYLDLFGLFYRNLLSITPCKL
;
A
#
# COMPACT_ATOMS: atom_id res chain seq x y z
N MET A 1 6.07 11.52 -15.01
CA MET A 1 4.80 10.79 -15.21
C MET A 1 4.85 9.46 -14.48
N ALA A 2 6.01 8.79 -14.39
CA ALA A 2 6.22 7.61 -13.53
C ALA A 2 5.89 7.81 -12.03
N VAL A 3 6.22 8.96 -11.42
CA VAL A 3 5.98 9.14 -9.96
C VAL A 3 4.55 9.54 -9.60
N ALA A 4 3.86 10.33 -10.45
CA ALA A 4 2.42 10.55 -10.32
C ALA A 4 1.65 9.22 -10.44
N ARG A 5 2.23 8.24 -11.14
CA ARG A 5 1.74 6.87 -11.27
C ARG A 5 2.28 5.93 -10.18
N LEU A 6 3.37 6.28 -9.50
CA LEU A 6 3.86 5.65 -8.25
C LEU A 6 2.96 6.00 -7.05
N VAL A 7 2.37 7.20 -7.05
CA VAL A 7 1.28 7.61 -6.15
C VAL A 7 0.04 6.72 -6.36
N VAL A 8 -0.22 6.26 -7.59
CA VAL A 8 -1.32 5.30 -7.87
C VAL A 8 -1.09 3.99 -7.13
N VAL A 9 0.13 3.48 -7.17
CA VAL A 9 0.48 2.20 -6.55
C VAL A 9 0.60 2.31 -5.02
N LEU A 10 1.13 3.42 -4.51
CA LEU A 10 1.14 3.75 -3.08
C LEU A 10 -0.28 3.95 -2.54
N GLY A 11 -1.18 4.59 -3.32
CA GLY A 11 -2.60 4.71 -3.01
C GLY A 11 -3.30 3.36 -2.92
N ILE A 12 -2.95 2.42 -3.82
CA ILE A 12 -3.43 1.03 -3.76
C ILE A 12 -2.94 0.34 -2.47
N LEU A 13 -1.68 0.53 -2.07
CA LEU A 13 -1.17 0.02 -0.78
C LEU A 13 -1.90 0.61 0.42
N VAL A 14 -2.21 1.90 0.40
CA VAL A 14 -3.01 2.58 1.44
C VAL A 14 -4.43 2.01 1.48
N VAL A 15 -5.06 1.72 0.33
CA VAL A 15 -6.38 1.08 0.27
C VAL A 15 -6.34 -0.36 0.81
N PHE A 16 -5.29 -1.13 0.51
CA PHE A 16 -5.09 -2.47 1.09
C PHE A 16 -4.87 -2.42 2.60
N ALA A 17 -4.07 -1.46 3.09
CA ALA A 17 -3.86 -1.23 4.53
C ALA A 17 -5.16 -0.77 5.22
N SER A 18 -5.93 0.10 4.59
CA SER A 18 -7.23 0.59 5.08
C SER A 18 -8.30 -0.50 5.11
N SER A 19 -8.23 -1.47 4.19
CA SER A 19 -9.18 -2.59 4.11
C SER A 19 -8.97 -3.64 5.21
N LEU A 20 -7.78 -3.64 5.85
CA LEU A 20 -7.53 -4.43 7.06
C LEU A 20 -8.22 -3.82 8.29
N GLU A 21 -8.73 -2.58 8.19
CA GLU A 21 -9.42 -1.87 9.26
C GLU A 21 -10.94 -1.96 9.07
N ALA A 22 -11.63 -2.51 10.08
CA ALA A 22 -13.04 -2.20 10.29
C ALA A 22 -13.12 -0.74 10.79
N ARG A 23 -13.28 0.20 9.86
CA ARG A 23 -13.41 1.65 10.13
C ARG A 23 -14.69 1.96 10.92
N PRO A 24 -14.65 2.75 12.00
CA PRO A 24 -15.66 3.74 12.27
C PRO A 24 -15.48 4.92 11.29
N GLU A 25 -16.59 5.47 10.81
CA GLU A 25 -16.61 6.63 9.90
C GLU A 25 -15.83 7.83 10.48
N SER A 26 -14.90 8.40 9.71
CA SER A 26 -14.39 9.76 9.92
C SER A 26 -13.96 10.41 8.59
N GLU A 27 -14.81 11.32 8.09
CA GLU A 27 -14.61 12.64 7.42
C GLU A 27 -13.46 12.91 6.37
N PRO A 28 -13.53 13.99 5.55
CA PRO A 28 -13.80 13.95 4.10
C PRO A 28 -12.51 14.06 3.25
N THR A 29 -11.35 14.24 3.86
CA THR A 29 -10.06 14.50 3.20
C THR A 29 -9.60 13.27 2.41
N SER A 30 -9.70 12.08 3.03
CA SER A 30 -9.36 10.81 2.36
C SER A 30 -10.27 10.47 1.17
N ALA A 31 -11.54 10.93 1.19
CA ALA A 31 -12.49 10.68 0.10
C ALA A 31 -12.22 11.58 -1.12
N LEU A 32 -11.77 12.82 -0.89
CA LEU A 32 -11.43 13.76 -1.95
C LEU A 32 -10.17 13.32 -2.69
N GLU A 33 -9.12 12.95 -1.96
CA GLU A 33 -7.86 12.43 -2.53
C GLU A 33 -8.09 11.11 -3.28
N THR A 34 -8.90 10.20 -2.73
CA THR A 34 -9.29 8.97 -3.43
C THR A 34 -10.09 9.24 -4.71
N ALA A 35 -10.93 10.28 -4.73
CA ALA A 35 -11.72 10.65 -5.90
C ALA A 35 -10.86 11.30 -7.01
N GLU A 36 -9.90 12.14 -6.64
CA GLU A 36 -8.93 12.73 -7.58
C GLU A 36 -8.01 11.65 -8.15
N PHE A 37 -7.51 10.76 -7.29
CA PHE A 37 -6.75 9.59 -7.69
C PHE A 37 -7.48 8.72 -8.73
N MET A 38 -8.74 8.35 -8.46
CA MET A 38 -9.52 7.51 -9.38
C MET A 38 -9.86 8.24 -10.69
N LYS A 39 -9.91 9.57 -10.70
CA LYS A 39 -10.09 10.37 -11.91
C LYS A 39 -8.85 10.31 -12.80
N ASP A 40 -7.65 10.34 -12.22
CA ASP A 40 -6.40 10.24 -12.97
C ASP A 40 -6.23 8.84 -13.57
N VAL A 41 -6.52 7.78 -12.80
CA VAL A 41 -6.54 6.40 -13.31
C VAL A 41 -7.51 6.25 -14.48
N LYS A 42 -8.72 6.84 -14.36
CA LYS A 42 -9.69 6.84 -15.46
C LYS A 42 -9.13 7.49 -16.73
N GLN A 43 -8.47 8.63 -16.58
CA GLN A 43 -7.89 9.36 -17.71
C GLN A 43 -6.78 8.53 -18.36
N GLU A 44 -5.93 7.89 -17.57
CA GLU A 44 -4.85 7.03 -18.05
C GLU A 44 -5.37 5.80 -18.81
N CYS A 45 -6.37 5.11 -18.24
CA CYS A 45 -7.07 4.01 -18.90
C CYS A 45 -7.63 4.44 -20.27
N ARG A 46 -8.27 5.62 -20.31
CA ARG A 46 -8.84 6.15 -21.56
C ARG A 46 -7.76 6.52 -22.57
N ASN A 47 -6.66 7.13 -22.12
CA ASN A 47 -5.54 7.50 -22.99
C ASN A 47 -4.92 6.26 -23.66
N THR A 48 -4.79 5.16 -22.90
CA THR A 48 -4.15 3.92 -23.37
C THR A 48 -5.09 3.06 -24.21
N THR A 49 -6.35 2.90 -23.79
CA THR A 49 -7.29 1.96 -24.42
C THR A 49 -8.26 2.60 -25.42
N GLY A 50 -8.39 3.93 -25.39
CA GLY A 50 -9.34 4.69 -26.20
C GLY A 50 -10.77 4.74 -25.63
N ASP A 51 -11.06 4.07 -24.51
CA ASP A 51 -12.38 4.10 -23.87
C ASP A 51 -12.34 3.88 -22.34
N ASP A 52 -13.51 3.81 -21.70
CA ASP A 52 -13.64 3.70 -20.24
C ASP A 52 -13.81 2.23 -19.75
N ARG A 53 -13.70 1.21 -20.62
CA ARG A 53 -14.00 -0.19 -20.25
C ARG A 53 -13.01 -0.73 -19.23
N ALA A 54 -11.71 -0.60 -19.49
CA ALA A 54 -10.68 -1.06 -18.57
C ALA A 54 -10.82 -0.42 -17.19
N PHE A 55 -11.12 0.90 -17.15
CA PHE A 55 -11.40 1.59 -15.89
C PHE A 55 -12.63 1.04 -15.17
N LYS A 56 -13.74 0.79 -15.89
CA LYS A 56 -14.96 0.24 -15.30
C LYS A 56 -14.75 -1.17 -14.75
N ASP A 57 -13.99 -1.99 -15.47
CA ASP A 57 -13.66 -3.35 -15.05
C ASP A 57 -12.77 -3.32 -13.79
N LEU A 58 -11.76 -2.45 -13.76
CA LEU A 58 -10.93 -2.21 -12.56
C LEU A 58 -11.78 -1.78 -11.36
N VAL A 59 -12.66 -0.80 -11.53
CA VAL A 59 -13.56 -0.32 -10.46
C VAL A 59 -14.49 -1.44 -9.98
N ALA A 60 -15.04 -2.26 -10.88
CA ALA A 60 -15.89 -3.39 -10.52
C ALA A 60 -15.12 -4.43 -9.70
N ILE A 61 -13.89 -4.77 -10.12
CA ILE A 61 -13.04 -5.71 -9.42
C ILE A 61 -12.65 -5.17 -8.04
N MET A 62 -12.24 -3.90 -7.94
CA MET A 62 -11.85 -3.29 -6.66
C MET A 62 -13.02 -3.17 -5.67
N ASN A 63 -14.21 -2.78 -6.14
CA ASN A 63 -15.35 -2.51 -5.25
C ASN A 63 -16.26 -3.72 -4.97
N SER A 64 -16.18 -4.78 -5.77
CA SER A 64 -17.11 -5.92 -5.69
C SER A 64 -16.37 -7.24 -5.52
N ASP A 65 -15.47 -7.57 -6.44
CA ASP A 65 -14.89 -8.92 -6.49
C ASP A 65 -13.74 -9.10 -5.50
N THR A 66 -12.90 -8.07 -5.31
CA THR A 66 -11.78 -8.08 -4.35
C THR A 66 -12.28 -8.20 -2.92
N PRO A 67 -13.25 -7.38 -2.44
CA PRO A 67 -13.80 -7.54 -1.09
C PRO A 67 -14.50 -8.89 -0.92
N ARG A 68 -15.21 -9.38 -1.95
CA ARG A 68 -15.87 -10.69 -1.92
C ARG A 68 -14.84 -11.82 -1.78
N CYS A 69 -13.77 -11.80 -2.57
CA CYS A 69 -12.67 -12.75 -2.45
C CYS A 69 -12.05 -12.69 -1.06
N PHE A 70 -11.75 -11.49 -0.56
CA PHE A 70 -11.17 -11.32 0.77
C PHE A 70 -12.06 -11.93 1.86
N MET A 71 -13.37 -11.67 1.82
CA MET A 71 -14.34 -12.24 2.76
C MET A 71 -14.50 -13.77 2.66
N GLN A 72 -14.13 -14.39 1.53
CA GLN A 72 -14.11 -15.86 1.40
C GLN A 72 -12.90 -16.49 2.11
N HIS A 73 -11.80 -15.73 2.24
CA HIS A 73 -10.57 -16.21 2.86
C HIS A 73 -10.39 -15.74 4.32
N VAL A 74 -10.96 -14.59 4.66
CA VAL A 74 -10.78 -13.92 5.95
C VAL A 74 -12.09 -13.84 6.71
N ASN A 75 -12.07 -14.31 7.95
CA ASN A 75 -13.18 -14.19 8.86
C ASN A 75 -13.22 -12.76 9.43
N MET A 76 -14.11 -11.93 8.88
CA MET A 76 -14.27 -10.53 9.29
C MET A 76 -14.56 -10.36 10.79
N SER A 77 -15.23 -11.34 11.43
CA SER A 77 -15.48 -11.29 12.87
C SER A 77 -14.19 -11.35 13.71
N TYR A 78 -13.14 -12.01 13.19
CA TYR A 78 -11.85 -12.07 13.87
C TYR A 78 -11.14 -10.71 13.84
N LEU A 79 -11.22 -9.99 12.71
CA LEU A 79 -10.66 -8.65 12.58
C LEU A 79 -11.35 -7.62 13.51
N GLN A 80 -12.64 -7.81 13.75
CA GLN A 80 -13.46 -6.96 14.62
C GLN A 80 -13.37 -7.31 16.12
N THR A 81 -12.74 -8.45 16.46
CA THR A 81 -12.69 -8.90 17.85
C THR A 81 -11.85 -7.95 18.70
N PRO A 82 -12.37 -7.40 19.81
CA PRO A 82 -11.64 -6.50 20.71
C PRO A 82 -10.52 -7.26 21.42
N ILE A 83 -9.31 -7.13 20.90
CA ILE A 83 -8.15 -7.91 21.33
C ILE A 83 -7.68 -7.56 22.75
N ASP A 84 -7.96 -6.33 23.20
CA ASP A 84 -7.71 -5.80 24.53
C ASP A 84 -8.50 -6.53 25.63
N LYS A 85 -9.58 -7.23 25.27
CA LYS A 85 -10.43 -7.99 26.21
C LYS A 85 -10.06 -9.46 26.33
N LEU A 86 -9.07 -9.92 25.57
CA LEU A 86 -8.65 -11.32 25.52
C LEU A 86 -7.45 -11.57 26.42
N SER A 87 -7.36 -12.79 26.98
CA SER A 87 -6.12 -13.25 27.62
C SER A 87 -4.99 -13.41 26.60
N SER A 88 -3.73 -13.39 27.03
CA SER A 88 -2.59 -13.54 26.12
C SER A 88 -2.66 -14.81 25.26
N LEU A 89 -3.16 -15.93 25.81
CA LEU A 89 -3.35 -17.17 25.06
C LEU A 89 -4.43 -17.02 23.97
N GLU A 90 -5.53 -16.36 24.28
CA GLU A 90 -6.62 -16.10 23.33
C GLU A 90 -6.18 -15.11 22.23
N GLN A 91 -5.38 -14.10 22.58
CA GLN A 91 -4.78 -13.18 21.63
C GLN A 91 -3.89 -13.93 20.64
N THR A 92 -2.95 -14.76 21.12
CA THR A 92 -2.08 -15.57 20.26
C THR A 92 -2.88 -16.47 19.32
N LYS A 93 -3.95 -17.12 19.82
CA LYS A 93 -4.80 -17.98 19.01
C LYS A 93 -5.57 -17.19 17.94
N LEU A 94 -6.12 -16.03 18.30
CA LEU A 94 -6.82 -15.14 17.38
C LEU A 94 -5.87 -14.63 16.28
N LEU A 95 -4.71 -14.12 16.66
CA LEU A 95 -3.70 -13.56 15.75
C LEU A 95 -3.18 -14.63 14.78
N GLY A 96 -2.84 -15.83 15.29
CA GLY A 96 -2.44 -16.95 14.43
C GLY A 96 -3.54 -17.36 13.44
N GLY A 97 -4.81 -17.33 13.87
CA GLY A 97 -5.96 -17.58 13.00
C GLY A 97 -6.13 -16.54 11.89
N ILE A 98 -5.97 -15.25 12.23
CA ILE A 98 -5.99 -14.14 11.25
C ILE A 98 -4.85 -14.30 10.26
N CYS A 99 -3.64 -14.57 10.74
CA CYS A 99 -2.45 -14.69 9.90
C CYS A 99 -2.55 -15.80 8.86
N GLY A 100 -3.00 -17.00 9.25
CA GLY A 100 -3.23 -18.09 8.28
C GLY A 100 -4.37 -17.83 7.29
N GLN A 101 -5.23 -16.84 7.55
CA GLN A 101 -6.26 -16.38 6.62
C GLN A 101 -5.72 -15.31 5.67
N LEU A 102 -4.92 -14.36 6.17
CA LEU A 102 -4.28 -13.32 5.36
C LEU A 102 -3.37 -13.91 4.29
N GLU A 103 -2.57 -14.92 4.63
CA GLU A 103 -1.71 -15.62 3.66
C GLU A 103 -2.51 -16.21 2.48
N LYS A 104 -3.74 -16.67 2.73
CA LYS A 104 -4.63 -17.21 1.69
C LYS A 104 -5.31 -16.11 0.87
N ALA A 105 -5.55 -14.96 1.50
CA ALA A 105 -6.25 -13.84 0.88
C ALA A 105 -5.38 -13.07 -0.14
N VAL A 106 -4.07 -13.30 -0.18
CA VAL A 106 -3.16 -12.67 -1.16
C VAL A 106 -3.61 -12.90 -2.61
N VAL A 107 -4.20 -14.06 -2.90
CA VAL A 107 -4.73 -14.40 -4.23
C VAL A 107 -5.80 -13.42 -4.73
N CYS A 108 -6.44 -12.66 -3.82
CA CYS A 108 -7.45 -11.67 -4.18
C CYS A 108 -6.87 -10.43 -4.87
N ILE A 109 -5.55 -10.28 -4.89
CA ILE A 109 -4.85 -9.13 -5.48
C ILE A 109 -4.60 -9.35 -6.97
N ASP A 110 -4.34 -10.59 -7.40
CA ASP A 110 -4.02 -10.91 -8.79
C ASP A 110 -5.03 -10.35 -9.80
N PRO A 111 -6.36 -10.44 -9.58
CA PRO A 111 -7.34 -9.88 -10.50
C PRO A 111 -7.26 -8.35 -10.62
N VAL A 112 -6.87 -7.64 -9.56
CA VAL A 112 -6.69 -6.18 -9.59
C VAL A 112 -5.49 -5.83 -10.47
N VAL A 113 -4.40 -6.56 -10.32
CA VAL A 113 -3.17 -6.38 -11.11
C VAL A 113 -3.43 -6.65 -12.58
N GLU A 114 -4.16 -7.71 -12.92
CA GLU A 114 -4.54 -7.98 -14.30
C GLU A 114 -5.46 -6.90 -14.89
N ALA A 115 -6.37 -6.35 -14.08
CA ALA A 115 -7.32 -5.34 -14.52
C ALA A 115 -6.71 -3.95 -14.75
N ILE A 116 -5.64 -3.61 -14.02
CA ILE A 116 -4.99 -2.30 -14.17
C ILE A 116 -3.96 -2.28 -15.31
N LYS A 117 -3.42 -3.44 -15.72
CA LYS A 117 -2.44 -3.55 -16.83
C LYS A 117 -2.82 -2.78 -18.10
N PRO A 118 -4.08 -2.85 -18.62
CA PRO A 118 -4.45 -2.13 -19.83
C PRO A 118 -4.45 -0.60 -19.65
N CYS A 119 -4.42 -0.12 -18.41
CA CYS A 119 -4.37 1.30 -18.07
C CYS A 119 -2.94 1.83 -17.87
N MET A 120 -1.92 0.98 -17.99
CA MET A 120 -0.52 1.36 -17.82
C MET A 120 0.21 1.17 -19.15
N ASP A 121 0.74 2.25 -19.71
CA ASP A 121 1.51 2.25 -20.96
C ASP A 121 3.03 2.28 -20.74
N ASP A 122 3.45 2.56 -19.51
CA ASP A 122 4.83 2.76 -19.10
C ASP A 122 5.38 1.52 -18.39
N GLU A 123 6.56 1.08 -18.82
CA GLU A 123 7.22 -0.12 -18.33
C GLU A 123 7.69 0.02 -16.87
N ASP A 124 8.06 1.23 -16.45
CA ASP A 124 8.50 1.49 -15.09
C ASP A 124 7.32 1.44 -14.11
N ASP A 125 6.16 1.95 -14.49
CA ASP A 125 4.93 1.86 -13.68
C ASP A 125 4.50 0.41 -13.44
N MET A 126 4.58 -0.42 -14.49
CA MET A 126 4.31 -1.86 -14.37
C MET A 126 5.35 -2.56 -13.49
N GLN A 127 6.63 -2.17 -13.57
CA GLN A 127 7.68 -2.72 -12.70
C GLN A 127 7.46 -2.32 -11.23
N ILE A 128 7.11 -1.06 -10.96
CA ILE A 128 6.76 -0.55 -9.62
C ILE A 128 5.59 -1.35 -9.04
N LEU A 129 4.48 -1.45 -9.79
CA LEU A 129 3.29 -2.19 -9.38
C LEU A 129 3.64 -3.65 -9.06
N THR A 130 4.39 -4.29 -9.94
CA THR A 130 4.82 -5.68 -9.76
C THR A 130 5.65 -5.83 -8.49
N LYS A 131 6.64 -4.95 -8.27
CA LYS A 131 7.47 -5.00 -7.05
C LYS A 131 6.67 -4.80 -5.78
N ILE A 132 5.68 -3.90 -5.80
CA ILE A 132 4.80 -3.67 -4.66
C ILE A 132 3.97 -4.92 -4.36
N VAL A 133 3.33 -5.52 -5.37
CA VAL A 133 2.50 -6.73 -5.21
C VAL A 133 3.34 -7.92 -4.76
N ASP A 134 4.51 -8.13 -5.36
CA ASP A 134 5.44 -9.20 -5.00
C ASP A 134 5.96 -9.06 -3.56
N SER A 135 5.92 -7.85 -2.99
CA SER A 135 6.32 -7.59 -1.60
C SER A 135 5.23 -7.97 -0.58
N ILE A 136 3.96 -8.07 -1.01
CA ILE A 136 2.82 -8.30 -0.10
C ILE A 136 2.93 -9.62 0.67
N PRO A 137 3.28 -10.77 0.04
CA PRO A 137 3.50 -12.01 0.77
C PRO A 137 4.55 -11.88 1.88
N ASP A 138 5.64 -11.16 1.62
CA ASP A 138 6.71 -10.96 2.59
C ASP A 138 6.30 -9.99 3.70
N ALA A 139 5.51 -8.97 3.37
CA ALA A 139 4.90 -8.08 4.36
C ALA A 139 3.96 -8.86 5.29
N ILE A 140 3.12 -9.74 4.75
CA ILE A 140 2.24 -10.61 5.56
C ILE A 140 3.06 -11.53 6.45
N LYS A 141 4.09 -12.19 5.92
CA LYS A 141 5.01 -13.00 6.75
C LYS A 141 5.63 -12.19 7.87
N MET A 142 6.04 -10.94 7.60
CA MET A 142 6.60 -10.04 8.60
C MET A 142 5.58 -9.70 9.69
N ILE A 143 4.38 -9.29 9.29
CA ILE A 143 3.25 -8.97 10.19
C ILE A 143 2.87 -10.16 11.06
N CYS A 144 2.90 -11.35 10.47
CA CYS A 144 2.48 -12.60 11.09
C CYS A 144 3.59 -13.34 11.81
N ASN A 145 4.83 -12.89 11.69
CA ASN A 145 5.94 -13.44 12.44
C ASN A 145 5.71 -13.28 13.95
N ASN A 146 6.37 -14.11 14.75
CA ASN A 146 6.25 -14.11 16.21
C ASN A 146 4.78 -14.14 16.69
N SER A 147 3.99 -15.03 16.10
CA SER A 147 2.56 -15.19 16.39
C SER A 147 1.71 -13.92 16.20
N GLY A 148 2.08 -13.07 15.24
CA GLY A 148 1.35 -11.84 14.93
C GLY A 148 1.57 -10.72 15.94
N ALA A 149 2.72 -10.67 16.62
CA ALA A 149 3.05 -9.57 17.52
C ALA A 149 2.98 -8.21 16.80
N MET A 150 3.51 -8.14 15.58
CA MET A 150 3.40 -6.95 14.73
C MET A 150 1.93 -6.65 14.37
N LEU A 151 1.13 -7.66 14.05
CA LEU A 151 -0.31 -7.49 13.83
C LEU A 151 -1.03 -6.92 15.06
N LEU A 152 -0.62 -7.31 16.27
CA LEU A 152 -1.16 -6.74 17.51
C LEU A 152 -0.84 -5.25 17.63
N GLU A 153 0.43 -4.87 17.45
CA GLU A 153 0.90 -3.48 17.49
C GLU A 153 0.16 -2.61 16.45
N LEU A 154 -0.01 -3.11 15.22
CA LEU A 154 -0.75 -2.41 14.17
C LEU A 154 -2.22 -2.17 14.52
N ARG A 155 -2.81 -2.98 15.40
CA ARG A 155 -4.20 -2.82 15.84
C ARG A 155 -4.35 -1.86 17.02
N GLU A 156 -3.26 -1.42 17.65
CA GLU A 156 -3.29 -0.48 18.77
C GLU A 156 -3.74 0.93 18.33
N PRO A 157 -4.36 1.72 19.23
CA PRO A 157 -4.83 3.06 18.90
C PRO A 157 -3.76 3.99 18.34
N LEU A 158 -2.52 3.89 18.85
CA LEU A 158 -1.40 4.72 18.38
C LEU A 158 -1.07 4.43 16.92
N SER A 159 -0.92 3.16 16.56
CA SER A 159 -0.65 2.73 15.18
C SER A 159 -1.76 3.17 14.23
N ARG A 160 -3.03 3.02 14.63
CA ARG A 160 -4.17 3.50 13.83
C ARG A 160 -4.13 5.01 13.62
N SER A 161 -3.85 5.78 14.67
CA SER A 161 -3.73 7.23 14.56
C SER A 161 -2.57 7.61 13.64
N CYS A 162 -1.45 6.89 13.69
CA CYS A 162 -0.35 7.11 12.77
C CYS A 162 -0.71 6.78 11.33
N ALA A 163 -1.42 5.67 11.08
CA ALA A 163 -1.85 5.26 9.74
C ALA A 163 -2.65 6.36 9.00
N VAL A 164 -3.49 7.09 9.73
CA VAL A 164 -4.26 8.23 9.19
C VAL A 164 -3.34 9.35 8.69
N GLU A 165 -2.22 9.59 9.38
CA GLU A 165 -1.25 10.64 9.03
C GLU A 165 -0.22 10.17 7.98
N LEU A 166 -0.18 8.88 7.65
CA LEU A 166 0.82 8.35 6.70
C LEU A 166 0.58 8.83 5.26
N ALA A 167 -0.68 8.88 4.80
CA ALA A 167 -1.00 9.34 3.45
C ALA A 167 -0.54 10.79 3.19
N PRO A 168 -0.93 11.79 4.01
CA PRO A 168 -0.43 13.16 3.81
C PRO A 168 1.08 13.27 4.05
N ALA A 169 1.67 12.44 4.93
CA ALA A 169 3.11 12.41 5.10
C ALA A 169 3.86 11.89 3.87
N ILE A 170 3.28 10.93 3.12
CA ILE A 170 3.81 10.48 1.84
C ILE A 170 3.84 11.66 0.89
N ASP A 171 2.71 12.34 0.68
CA ASP A 171 2.62 13.47 -0.26
C ASP A 171 3.62 14.58 0.10
N ASP A 172 3.67 15.00 1.37
CA ASP A 172 4.66 15.97 1.88
C ASP A 172 6.11 15.57 1.56
N CYS A 173 6.44 14.28 1.66
CA CYS A 173 7.79 13.78 1.44
C CYS A 173 8.11 13.56 -0.03
N MET A 174 7.11 13.45 -0.90
CA MET A 174 7.28 13.38 -2.34
C MET A 174 7.66 14.74 -2.95
N ASP A 175 7.32 15.86 -2.31
CA ASP A 175 7.71 17.22 -2.73
C ASP A 175 9.23 17.44 -2.77
N VAL A 176 10.01 16.55 -2.14
CA VAL A 176 11.48 16.58 -2.19
C VAL A 176 12.00 16.15 -3.57
N LEU A 177 11.19 15.42 -4.35
CA LEU A 177 11.56 14.94 -5.68
C LEU A 177 11.39 16.04 -6.71
N SER A 178 12.41 16.26 -7.53
CA SER A 178 12.31 17.20 -8.64
C SER A 178 11.43 16.64 -9.77
N ASN A 179 10.83 17.53 -10.56
CA ASN A 179 10.11 17.14 -11.78
C ASN A 179 10.97 16.27 -12.73
N SER A 180 12.28 16.50 -12.75
CA SER A 180 13.24 15.68 -13.51
C SER A 180 13.22 14.23 -13.00
N THR A 181 13.43 14.04 -11.70
CA THR A 181 13.38 12.71 -11.06
C THR A 181 12.02 12.02 -11.27
N MET A 182 10.93 12.79 -11.20
CA MET A 182 9.56 12.26 -11.38
C MET A 182 9.21 11.83 -12.81
N THR A 183 10.02 12.19 -13.80
CA THR A 183 9.79 11.92 -15.23
C THR A 183 10.86 11.06 -15.87
N MET A 184 11.98 10.85 -15.19
CA MET A 184 13.09 10.04 -15.68
C MET A 184 12.80 8.54 -15.51
N ASP A 185 13.16 7.74 -16.51
CA ASP A 185 13.11 6.28 -16.39
C ASP A 185 13.96 5.82 -15.19
N LEU A 186 13.44 4.88 -14.41
CA LEU A 186 14.07 4.37 -13.19
C LEU A 186 15.49 3.84 -13.44
N LYS A 187 15.71 3.19 -14.59
CA LYS A 187 17.01 2.66 -15.00
C LYS A 187 18.07 3.74 -15.27
N ASN A 188 17.64 4.98 -15.48
CA ASN A 188 18.51 6.10 -15.82
C ASN A 188 18.85 6.98 -14.61
N TYR A 189 18.33 6.65 -13.41
CA TYR A 189 18.60 7.44 -12.20
C TYR A 189 20.10 7.57 -11.95
N SER A 190 20.55 8.82 -11.82
CA SER A 190 21.92 9.16 -11.50
C SER A 190 22.08 9.38 -9.99
N VAL A 191 23.28 9.79 -9.59
CA VAL A 191 23.58 10.14 -8.20
C VAL A 191 22.61 11.21 -7.66
N THR A 192 22.17 12.14 -8.52
CA THR A 192 21.23 13.21 -8.13
C THR A 192 19.87 12.64 -7.75
N GLU A 193 19.25 11.86 -8.64
CA GLU A 193 17.94 11.23 -8.42
C GLU A 193 17.98 10.29 -7.20
N CYS A 194 19.05 9.49 -7.07
CA CYS A 194 19.22 8.60 -5.91
C CYS A 194 19.35 9.35 -4.58
N ASN A 195 19.97 10.54 -4.59
CA ASN A 195 20.05 11.39 -3.41
C ASN A 195 18.68 12.00 -3.05
N GLU A 196 17.87 12.37 -4.04
CA GLU A 196 16.49 12.81 -3.81
C GLU A 196 15.62 11.69 -3.21
N ILE A 197 15.72 10.47 -3.74
CA ILE A 197 15.03 9.28 -3.19
C ILE A 197 15.48 8.98 -1.75
N SER A 198 16.76 9.14 -1.46
CA SER A 198 17.29 8.97 -0.10
C SER A 198 16.72 10.02 0.86
N LYS A 199 16.59 11.29 0.42
CA LYS A 199 15.97 12.34 1.23
C LYS A 199 14.47 12.12 1.43
N MET A 200 13.76 11.63 0.41
CA MET A 200 12.35 11.23 0.51
C MET A 200 12.19 10.11 1.55
N ARG A 201 13.07 9.09 1.53
CA ARG A 201 13.12 8.05 2.57
C ARG A 201 13.32 8.64 3.95
N ASP A 202 14.33 9.49 4.12
CA ASP A 202 14.67 10.07 5.42
C ASP A 202 13.54 11.00 5.94
N CYS A 203 12.78 11.63 5.04
CA CYS A 203 11.57 12.37 5.38
C CYS A 203 10.48 11.44 5.94
N LEU A 204 10.17 10.35 5.23
CA LEU A 204 9.13 9.39 5.64
C LEU A 204 9.49 8.68 6.94
N GLU A 205 10.74 8.24 7.10
CA GLU A 205 11.18 7.62 8.35
C GLU A 205 11.02 8.56 9.54
N ARG A 206 11.28 9.87 9.35
CA ARG A 206 11.09 10.86 10.41
C ARG A 206 9.62 11.01 10.77
N LYS A 207 8.74 11.16 9.77
CA LYS A 207 7.28 11.28 9.98
C LYS A 207 6.72 10.05 10.71
N ILE A 208 7.16 8.84 10.35
CA ILE A 208 6.76 7.60 11.04
C ILE A 208 7.33 7.53 12.46
N ARG A 209 8.55 8.00 12.70
CA ARG A 209 9.11 8.07 14.06
C ARG A 209 8.37 9.08 14.94
N ASP A 210 8.00 10.22 14.37
CA ASP A 210 7.30 11.30 15.08
C ASP A 210 5.89 10.86 15.52
N CYS A 211 5.21 9.99 14.74
CA CYS A 211 3.93 9.41 15.14
C CYS A 211 4.05 8.24 16.16
N GLY A 212 5.27 7.71 16.38
CA GLY A 212 5.56 6.68 17.38
C GLY A 212 5.28 5.23 16.98
N ALA A 213 4.73 4.98 15.79
CA ALA A 213 4.38 3.63 15.32
C ALA A 213 5.54 3.00 14.52
N LEU A 214 6.59 2.59 15.26
CA LEU A 214 7.85 2.08 14.69
C LEU A 214 7.66 0.85 13.78
N THR A 215 6.62 0.07 14.01
CA THR A 215 6.21 -1.07 13.19
C THR A 215 6.01 -0.71 11.71
N TYR A 216 5.61 0.53 11.40
CA TYR A 216 5.52 1.00 10.02
C TYR A 216 6.89 1.25 9.37
N LEU A 217 7.95 1.50 10.14
CA LEU A 217 9.32 1.65 9.57
C LEU A 217 9.81 0.34 8.97
N ASP A 218 9.49 -0.76 9.64
CA ASP A 218 9.85 -2.11 9.23
C ASP A 218 9.18 -2.48 7.90
N LEU A 219 7.88 -2.22 7.79
CA LEU A 219 7.11 -2.39 6.56
C LEU A 219 7.58 -1.45 5.46
N PHE A 220 7.75 -0.17 5.77
CA PHE A 220 8.27 0.82 4.83
C PHE A 220 9.63 0.40 4.28
N GLY A 221 10.53 -0.05 5.14
CA GLY A 221 11.85 -0.54 4.76
C GLY A 221 11.80 -1.74 3.81
N LEU A 222 10.84 -2.66 3.99
CA LEU A 222 10.62 -3.77 3.07
C LEU A 222 10.25 -3.27 1.67
N PHE A 223 9.20 -2.45 1.56
CA PHE A 223 8.75 -1.92 0.27
C PHE A 223 9.82 -1.04 -0.38
N TYR A 224 10.46 -0.17 0.39
CA TYR A 224 11.52 0.72 -0.08
C TYR A 224 12.69 -0.05 -0.69
N ARG A 225 13.18 -1.11 -0.02
CA ARG A 225 14.28 -1.95 -0.56
C ARG A 225 13.87 -2.65 -1.85
N ASN A 226 12.63 -3.13 -1.93
CA ASN A 226 12.14 -3.81 -3.13
C ASN A 226 11.95 -2.83 -4.29
N LEU A 227 11.49 -1.61 -4.04
CA LEU A 227 11.42 -0.54 -5.04
C LEU A 227 12.80 -0.06 -5.47
N LEU A 228 13.77 0.06 -4.58
CA LEU A 228 15.14 0.41 -4.98
C LEU A 228 15.77 -0.64 -5.90
N SER A 229 15.34 -1.90 -5.81
CA SER A 229 15.91 -3.00 -6.62
C SER A 229 15.72 -2.85 -8.13
N ILE A 230 14.78 -2.00 -8.58
CA ILE A 230 14.55 -1.68 -10.00
C ILE A 230 15.25 -0.40 -10.44
N THR A 231 16.08 0.18 -9.58
CA THR A 231 16.86 1.39 -9.85
C THR A 231 18.37 1.13 -9.74
N PRO A 232 19.23 1.96 -10.35
CA PRO A 232 20.67 1.97 -10.10
C PRO A 232 21.08 2.43 -8.69
N CYS A 233 20.14 2.94 -7.89
CA CYS A 233 20.43 3.52 -6.59
C CYS A 233 20.90 2.45 -5.60
N LYS A 234 21.95 2.77 -4.85
CA LYS A 234 22.51 1.88 -3.83
C LYS A 234 21.96 2.27 -2.46
N LEU A 235 21.68 1.23 -1.66
CA LEU A 235 21.38 1.34 -0.23
C LEU A 235 22.61 1.80 0.57
#